data_AF-A0A7C5SVQ1-F1
#
_entry.id   AF-A0A7C5SVQ1-F1
#
_cell.length_a   1.000
_cell.length_b   1.000
_cell.length_c   1.000
_cell.angle_alpha   90.00
_cell.angle_beta   90.00
_cell.angle_gamma   90.00
#
_symmetry.space_group_name_H-M   'P 1'
#
loop_
_entity.id
_entity.type
_entity.pdbx_description
1 polymer ?
#
loop_
_entity_poly.entity_id
_entity_poly.type
_entity_poly.pdbx_seq_one_letter_code
_entity_poly.pdbx_strand_id
1 'polypeptide(L)' 'MSEQITIEEFSKVDLRVGVVKSAERIPGTKLLKLIIDLGKLGERQIIAGIGDFYSPES' A
#
# COMPACT_ATOMS: atom_id res chain seq x y z
N MET A 1 -25.41 0.66 -5.52
CA MET A 1 -24.80 0.52 -6.85
C MET A 1 -23.69 1.54 -6.94
N SER A 2 -22.50 1.17 -7.39
CA SER A 2 -21.43 2.13 -7.68
C SER A 2 -21.77 2.86 -8.98
N GLU A 3 -21.84 4.19 -8.94
CA GLU A 3 -21.92 4.99 -10.16
C GLU A 3 -20.62 4.84 -10.96
N GLN A 4 -20.74 4.76 -12.28
CA GLN A 4 -19.58 4.70 -13.16
C GLN A 4 -18.96 6.10 -13.24
N ILE A 5 -17.63 6.16 -13.21
CA ILE A 5 -16.86 7.41 -13.41
C ILE A 5 -16.32 7.47 -14.83
N THR A 6 -15.99 8.67 -15.31
CA THR A 6 -15.36 8.83 -16.63
C THR A 6 -13.89 8.40 -16.60
N ILE A 7 -13.33 8.07 -17.78
CA ILE A 7 -11.90 7.76 -17.92
C ILE A 7 -11.02 8.95 -17.50
N GLU A 8 -11.49 10.17 -17.76
CA GLU A 8 -10.80 11.40 -17.36
C GLU A 8 -10.68 11.49 -15.83
N GLU A 9 -11.74 11.14 -15.09
CA GLU A 9 -11.68 11.09 -13.63
C GLU A 9 -10.74 10.01 -13.12
N PHE A 10 -10.76 8.82 -13.72
CA PHE A 10 -9.80 7.76 -13.40
C PHE A 10 -8.35 8.19 -13.64
N SER A 11 -8.08 8.93 -14.72
CA SER A 11 -6.73 9.40 -15.08
C SER A 11 -6.10 10.36 -14.07
N LYS A 12 -6.91 11.01 -13.21
CA LYS A 12 -6.42 11.90 -12.15
C LYS A 12 -5.78 11.14 -10.99
N VAL A 13 -5.99 9.83 -10.88
CA VAL A 13 -5.44 9.00 -9.80
C VAL A 13 -4.02 8.56 -10.17
N ASP A 14 -3.05 8.88 -9.30
CA ASP A 14 -1.66 8.47 -9.45
C ASP A 14 -1.43 7.09 -8.81
N LEU A 15 -1.72 6.03 -9.56
CA LEU A 15 -1.46 4.64 -9.15
C LEU A 15 -0.04 4.23 -9.54
N ARG A 16 0.72 3.72 -8.57
CA ARG A 16 2.11 3.29 -8.77
C ARG A 16 2.36 1.92 -8.15
N VAL A 17 3.35 1.23 -8.71
CA VAL A 17 3.89 -0.01 -8.16
C VAL A 17 5.19 0.31 -7.42
N GLY A 18 5.37 -0.30 -6.25
CA GLY A 18 6.59 -0.18 -5.45
C GLY A 18 6.99 -1.52 -4.86
N VAL A 19 8.24 -1.60 -4.41
CA VAL A 19 8.80 -2.81 -3.79
C VAL A 19 8.79 -2.64 -2.28
N VAL A 20 8.27 -3.61 -1.55
CA VAL A 20 8.32 -3.62 -0.08
C VAL A 20 9.78 -3.87 0.34
N LYS A 21 10.39 -2.92 1.04
CA LYS A 21 11.74 -3.02 1.59
C LYS A 21 11.75 -3.54 3.03
N SER A 22 10.76 -3.13 3.82
CA SER A 22 10.55 -3.66 5.16
C SER A 22 9.07 -3.73 5.49
N ALA A 23 8.75 -4.69 6.34
CA ALA A 23 7.42 -4.88 6.89
C ALA A 23 7.55 -5.12 8.40
N GLU A 24 6.68 -4.51 9.18
CA GLU A 24 6.62 -4.66 10.63
C GLU A 24 5.17 -4.79 11.07
N ARG A 25 4.88 -5.73 11.98
CA ARG A 25 3.54 -5.87 12.54
C ARG A 25 3.36 -4.85 13.66
N ILE A 26 2.25 -4.10 13.62
CA ILE A 26 1.88 -3.21 14.72
C ILE A 26 1.23 -4.05 15.82
N PRO A 27 1.83 -4.16 17.02
CA PRO A 27 1.34 -5.02 18.10
C PRO A 27 -0.10 -4.69 18.47
N GLY A 28 -0.90 -5.73 18.75
CA GLY A 28 -2.31 -5.56 19.14
C GLY A 28 -3.26 -5.16 18.01
N THR A 29 -2.78 -5.10 16.76
CA THR A 29 -3.60 -4.75 15.60
C THR A 29 -3.47 -5.76 14.47
N LYS A 30 -4.33 -5.60 13.46
CA LYS A 30 -4.29 -6.31 12.18
C LYS A 30 -3.52 -5.51 11.10
N LEU A 31 -2.78 -4.49 11.52
CA LEU A 31 -2.08 -3.57 10.64
C LEU A 31 -0.61 -3.97 10.50
N LEU A 32 -0.11 -3.88 9.27
CA LEU A 32 1.31 -3.94 8.95
C LEU A 32 1.78 -2.54 8.56
N LYS A 33 2.91 -2.14 9.13
CA LYS A 33 3.69 -0.99 8.69
C LYS A 33 4.65 -1.46 7.61
N LEU A 34 4.54 -0.90 6.42
CA LEU A 34 5.36 -1.23 5.26
C LEU A 34 6.20 -0.02 4.87
N ILE A 35 7.48 -0.23 4.57
CA ILE A 35 8.30 0.73 3.85
C ILE A 35 8.39 0.25 2.41
N ILE A 36 7.89 1.07 1.50
CA ILE A 36 7.79 0.77 0.08
C ILE A 36 8.69 1.72 -0.70
N ASP A 37 9.60 1.15 -1.48
CA ASP A 37 10.46 1.85 -2.41
C ASP A 37 9.71 2.08 -3.74
N LEU A 38 9.54 3.34 -4.10
CA LEU A 38 8.89 3.79 -5.33
C LEU A 38 9.93 4.21 -6.40
N GLY A 39 11.17 3.74 -6.27
CA GLY A 39 12.28 4.03 -7.17
C GLY A 39 12.70 5.50 -7.09
N LYS A 40 12.54 6.23 -8.18
CA LYS A 40 12.94 7.65 -8.26
C LYS A 40 12.18 8.58 -7.31
N LEU A 41 11.03 8.15 -6.80
CA LEU A 41 10.26 8.90 -5.81
C LEU A 41 10.75 8.69 -4.38
N GLY A 42 11.69 7.75 -4.16
CA GLY A 42 12.17 7.37 -2.84
C GLY A 42 11.24 6.40 -2.11
N GLU A 43 11.53 6.23 -0.82
CA GLU A 43 10.80 5.33 0.06
C GLU A 43 9.63 6.03 0.76
N ARG A 44 8.52 5.32 0.93
CA ARG A 44 7.35 5.79 1.67
C ARG A 44 6.87 4.76 2.67
N GLN A 45 6.35 5.25 3.78
CA GLN A 45 5.69 4.43 4.77
C GLN A 45 4.19 4.30 4.44
N ILE A 46 3.69 3.06 4.41
CA ILE A 46 2.29 2.72 4.17
C ILE A 46 1.80 1.80 5.29
N ILE A 47 0.60 2.04 5.82
CA ILE A 47 -0.05 1.16 6.79
C ILE A 47 -1.13 0.36 6.05
N ALA A 48 -1.03 -0.97 6.10
CA ALA A 48 -1.96 -1.86 5.42
C ALA A 48 -2.65 -2.79 6.42
N GLY A 49 -3.97 -2.91 6.35
CA GLY A 49 -4.78 -3.82 7.18
C GLY A 49 -4.76 -5.27 6.72
N ILE A 50 -3.61 -5.77 6.30
CA ILE A 50 -3.44 -7.11 5.69
C ILE A 50 -2.74 -8.11 6.63
N GLY A 51 -2.52 -7.75 7.90
CA GLY A 51 -1.77 -8.56 8.86
C GLY A 51 -2.43 -9.87 9.30
N ASP A 52 -3.68 -10.11 8.90
CA ASP A 52 -4.36 -11.39 9.07
C ASP A 52 -3.98 -12.40 7.97
N PHE A 53 -3.56 -11.93 6.80
CA PHE A 53 -3.28 -12.75 5.62
C PHE A 53 -1.79 -12.82 5.27
N TYR A 54 -1.02 -11.80 5.63
CA TYR A 54 0.41 -11.71 5.33
C TYR A 54 1.23 -11.48 6.59
N SER A 55 2.35 -12.19 6.72
CA SER A 55 3.36 -11.93 7.75
C SER A 55 4.47 -11.05 7.18
N PRO A 56 5.19 -10.29 8.02
CA PRO A 56 6.32 -9.47 7.59
C PRO A 56 7.46 -10.20 6.84
N GLU A 57 7.55 -11.52 6.99
CA GLU A 57 8.66 -12.36 6.48
C GLU A 57 8.34 -13.06 5.15
N SER A 58 7.12 -12.85 4.60
CA SER A 58 6.62 -13.56 3.42
C SER A 58 7.23 -13.11 2.09
#